data_AF-A0A379WPV1-F1
#
_entry.id   AF-A0A379WPV1-F1
#
_cell.length_a   1.000
_cell.length_b   1.000
_cell.length_c   1.000
_cell.angle_alpha   90.00
_cell.angle_beta   90.00
_cell.angle_gamma   90.00
#
_symmetry.space_group_name_H-M   'P 1'
#
loop_
_entity.id
_entity.type
_entity.pdbx_description
1 polymer ?
#
loop_
_entity_poly.entity_id
_entity_poly.type
_entity_poly.pdbx_seq_one_letter_code
_entity_poly.pdbx_strand_id
1 'polypeptide(L)'
;MASNSLLECLVYGWSAAMDIDRRMPSVHSVNALPAWDESRVENADERVVIQHNWHELRLLMWDYVGIVRTTKRLERALRRITMLQQEIDEYYANFRVSNNLLELRNLVQVAELIVRCAMMRKESRGLHFTLDYPQQLAESGPSILSPLTPHINR
;
A
#
# COMPACT_ATOMS: atom_id res chain seq x y z
N MET A 1 0.23 -20.88 -6.12
CA MET A 1 -0.05 -22.31 -5.83
C MET A 1 -1.07 -22.34 -4.71
N ALA A 2 -2.13 -23.14 -4.84
CA ALA A 2 -3.12 -23.28 -3.76
C ALA A 2 -2.47 -23.91 -2.52
N SER A 3 -3.01 -23.63 -1.33
CA SER A 3 -2.58 -24.17 -0.01
C SER A 3 -1.27 -23.65 0.57
N ASN A 4 -0.43 -22.91 -0.18
CA ASN A 4 0.80 -22.33 0.36
C ASN A 4 0.55 -21.20 1.36
N SER A 5 -0.54 -20.44 1.22
CA SER A 5 -0.84 -19.30 2.10
C SER A 5 -1.08 -19.72 3.55
N LEU A 6 -1.81 -20.82 3.78
CA LEU A 6 -2.04 -21.32 5.13
C LEU A 6 -0.73 -21.86 5.74
N LEU A 7 0.06 -22.58 4.96
CA LEU A 7 1.35 -23.11 5.40
C LEU A 7 2.33 -21.97 5.74
N GLU A 8 2.38 -20.93 4.90
CA GLU A 8 3.16 -19.72 5.15
C GLU A 8 2.80 -19.10 6.49
N CYS A 9 1.51 -18.86 6.76
CA CYS A 9 1.06 -18.31 8.04
C CYS A 9 1.50 -19.15 9.25
N LEU A 10 1.39 -20.49 9.16
CA LEU A 10 1.78 -21.38 10.26
C LEU A 10 3.30 -21.35 10.51
N VAL A 11 4.09 -21.47 9.45
CA VAL A 11 5.55 -21.50 9.55
C VAL A 11 6.07 -20.16 10.07
N TYR A 12 5.61 -19.05 9.50
CA TYR A 12 6.05 -17.73 9.95
C TYR A 12 5.54 -17.38 11.34
N GLY A 13 4.31 -17.76 11.69
CA GLY A 13 3.77 -17.59 13.05
C GLY A 13 4.58 -18.34 14.09
N TRP A 14 4.92 -19.60 13.81
CA TRP A 14 5.78 -20.40 14.69
C TRP A 14 7.18 -19.81 14.82
N SER A 15 7.83 -19.45 13.70
CA SER A 15 9.18 -18.86 13.76
C SER A 15 9.19 -17.50 14.46
N ALA A 16 8.15 -16.68 14.28
CA ALA A 16 8.01 -15.39 14.93
C ALA A 16 7.81 -15.58 16.45
N ALA A 17 6.99 -16.54 16.89
CA ALA A 17 6.83 -16.85 18.30
C ALA A 17 8.16 -17.24 18.97
N MET A 18 8.94 -18.12 18.34
CA MET A 18 10.26 -18.51 18.85
C MET A 18 11.24 -17.33 18.96
N ASP A 19 11.24 -16.42 17.97
CA ASP A 19 12.08 -15.23 18.01
C ASP A 19 11.64 -14.24 19.10
N ILE A 20 10.33 -14.03 19.23
CA ILE A 20 9.72 -13.21 20.28
C ILE A 20 10.11 -13.75 21.65
N ASP A 21 10.00 -15.06 21.90
CA ASP A 21 10.35 -15.68 23.19
C ASP A 21 11.83 -15.47 23.55
N ARG A 22 12.73 -15.55 22.56
CA ARG A 22 14.16 -15.28 22.77
C ARG A 22 14.45 -13.82 23.02
N ARG A 23 13.72 -12.91 22.37
CA ARG A 23 13.96 -11.47 22.45
C ARG A 23 13.30 -10.85 23.67
N MET A 24 12.17 -11.37 24.14
CA MET A 24 11.38 -10.79 25.23
C MET A 24 12.19 -10.48 26.49
N PRO A 25 13.12 -11.34 26.97
CA PRO A 25 13.92 -11.03 28.15
C PRO A 25 14.85 -9.80 27.99
N SER A 26 15.16 -9.41 26.75
CA SER A 26 15.97 -8.23 26.43
C SER A 26 15.16 -6.96 26.15
N VAL A 27 13.83 -7.06 26.13
CA VAL A 27 12.94 -5.92 25.90
C VAL A 27 12.66 -5.24 27.24
N HIS A 28 12.95 -3.95 27.33
CA HIS A 28 12.65 -3.16 28.51
C HIS A 28 11.23 -2.58 28.45
N SER A 29 10.59 -2.48 29.62
CA SER A 29 9.30 -1.80 29.74
C SER A 29 9.45 -0.32 29.45
N VAL A 30 8.51 0.24 28.69
CA VAL A 30 8.41 1.67 28.43
C VAL A 30 7.43 2.28 29.43
N ASN A 31 7.87 3.25 30.22
CA ASN A 31 7.09 3.82 31.31
C ASN A 31 5.97 4.76 30.84
N ALA A 32 6.12 5.37 29.66
CA ALA A 32 5.13 6.26 29.08
C ALA A 32 5.25 6.28 27.55
N LEU A 33 4.12 6.34 26.86
CA LEU A 33 4.04 6.52 25.42
C LEU A 33 3.37 7.86 25.11
N PRO A 34 3.71 8.51 23.98
CA PRO A 34 2.98 9.69 23.52
C PRO A 34 1.49 9.38 23.34
N ALA A 35 0.63 10.24 23.87
CA ALA A 35 -0.80 10.14 23.66
C ALA A 35 -1.15 10.46 22.20
N TRP A 36 -2.22 9.85 21.71
CA TRP A 36 -2.79 10.21 20.41
C TRP A 36 -3.52 11.54 20.51
N ASP A 37 -3.34 12.40 19.50
CA ASP A 37 -4.03 13.67 19.42
C ASP A 37 -5.45 13.51 18.84
N GLU A 38 -6.44 13.60 19.73
CA GLU A 38 -7.87 13.53 19.42
C GLU A 38 -8.51 14.90 19.16
N SER A 39 -7.77 16.01 19.22
CA SER A 39 -8.31 17.40 19.17
C SER A 39 -8.79 17.86 17.77
N ARG A 40 -9.32 16.91 17.01
CA ARG A 40 -9.55 17.01 15.57
C ARG A 40 -10.98 17.43 15.21
N VAL A 41 -11.13 18.01 14.02
CA VAL A 41 -12.40 18.57 13.53
C VAL A 41 -13.31 17.46 13.00
N GLU A 42 -14.61 17.59 13.26
CA GLU A 42 -15.67 16.82 12.60
C GLU A 42 -16.35 17.68 11.52
N ASN A 43 -16.41 17.17 10.30
CA ASN A 43 -17.21 17.73 9.21
C ASN A 43 -18.01 16.61 8.55
N ALA A 44 -19.33 16.79 8.45
CA ALA A 44 -20.25 15.78 7.92
C ALA A 44 -20.16 15.61 6.39
N ASP A 45 -19.95 16.69 5.63
CA ASP A 45 -19.93 16.65 4.16
C ASP A 45 -18.70 15.89 3.63
N GLU A 46 -17.57 16.00 4.33
CA GLU A 46 -16.32 15.32 3.99
C GLU A 46 -16.39 13.80 4.12
N ARG A 47 -17.34 13.28 4.92
CA ARG A 47 -17.56 11.81 5.01
C ARG A 47 -18.06 11.24 3.68
N VAL A 48 -18.80 12.02 2.90
CA VAL A 48 -19.28 11.61 1.56
C VAL A 48 -18.12 11.57 0.58
N VAL A 49 -17.21 12.55 0.65
CA VAL A 49 -16.01 12.62 -0.21
C VAL A 49 -15.09 11.41 0.05
N ILE A 50 -14.87 11.02 1.30
CA ILE A 50 -14.08 9.82 1.65
C ILE A 50 -14.65 8.56 0.97
N GLN A 51 -15.98 8.39 0.99
CA GLN A 51 -16.62 7.26 0.32
C GLN A 51 -16.44 7.31 -1.20
N HIS A 52 -16.52 8.51 -1.80
CA HIS A 52 -16.28 8.69 -3.23
C HIS A 52 -14.84 8.28 -3.59
N ASN A 53 -13.85 8.80 -2.87
CA ASN A 53 -12.43 8.52 -3.10
C ASN A 53 -12.10 7.03 -2.95
N TRP A 54 -12.77 6.36 -2.01
CA TRP A 54 -12.63 4.91 -1.86
C TRP A 54 -13.12 4.14 -3.09
N HIS A 55 -14.27 4.52 -3.65
CA HIS A 55 -14.80 3.89 -4.87
C HIS A 55 -13.93 4.19 -6.08
N GLU A 56 -13.49 5.45 -6.21
CA GLU A 56 -12.60 5.88 -7.29
C GLU A 56 -11.30 5.07 -7.28
N LEU A 57 -10.66 4.92 -6.11
CA LEU A 57 -9.43 4.15 -5.97
C LEU A 57 -9.61 2.69 -6.39
N ARG A 58 -10.69 2.04 -5.99
CA ARG A 58 -10.93 0.64 -6.36
C ARG A 58 -11.16 0.47 -7.85
N LEU A 59 -11.91 1.39 -8.46
CA LEU A 59 -12.17 1.39 -9.90
C LEU A 59 -10.89 1.65 -10.71
N LEU A 60 -10.10 2.66 -10.33
CA LEU A 60 -8.86 2.98 -11.05
C LEU A 60 -7.84 1.84 -10.94
N MET A 61 -7.75 1.17 -9.78
CA MET A 61 -6.84 0.04 -9.59
C MET A 61 -7.26 -1.16 -10.45
N TRP A 62 -8.56 -1.40 -10.60
CA TRP A 62 -9.09 -2.40 -11.50
C TRP A 62 -8.75 -2.09 -12.97
N ASP A 63 -9.02 -0.88 -13.44
CA ASP A 63 -8.88 -0.49 -14.85
C ASP A 63 -7.42 -0.39 -15.31
N TYR A 64 -6.54 0.10 -14.43
CA TYR A 64 -5.17 0.44 -14.80
C TYR A 64 -4.10 -0.51 -14.26
N VAL A 65 -4.41 -1.23 -13.18
CA VAL A 65 -3.46 -2.13 -12.49
C VAL A 65 -4.00 -3.55 -12.37
N GLY A 66 -5.12 -3.84 -13.04
CA GLY A 66 -5.76 -5.15 -13.10
C GLY A 66 -4.98 -6.21 -13.88
N ILE A 67 -5.71 -7.15 -14.49
CA ILE A 67 -5.16 -8.38 -15.08
C ILE A 67 -4.20 -8.07 -16.24
N VAL A 68 -4.59 -7.16 -17.14
CA VAL A 68 -3.79 -6.77 -18.31
C VAL A 68 -3.33 -5.32 -18.14
N ARG A 69 -2.02 -5.09 -18.21
CA ARG A 69 -1.40 -3.80 -17.92
C ARG A 69 -0.73 -3.21 -19.16
N THR A 70 -0.53 -1.89 -19.11
CA THR A 70 0.38 -1.16 -19.99
C THR A 70 1.03 -0.04 -19.20
N THR A 71 2.21 0.39 -19.63
CA THR A 71 2.99 1.49 -19.06
C THR A 71 2.14 2.76 -18.95
N LYS A 72 1.41 3.12 -20.02
CA LYS A 72 0.50 4.28 -20.02
C LYS A 72 -0.64 4.14 -19.01
N ARG A 73 -1.16 2.93 -18.78
CA ARG A 73 -2.19 2.70 -17.75
C ARG A 73 -1.60 2.87 -16.35
N LEU A 74 -0.42 2.29 -16.08
CA LEU A 74 0.27 2.42 -14.80
C LEU A 74 0.63 3.88 -14.47
N GLU A 75 1.09 4.67 -15.46
CA GLU A 75 1.33 6.10 -15.29
C GLU A 75 0.06 6.88 -14.92
N ARG A 76 -1.09 6.55 -15.54
CA ARG A 76 -2.39 7.14 -15.19
C ARG A 76 -2.82 6.78 -13.78
N ALA A 77 -2.57 5.54 -13.34
CA ALA A 77 -2.85 5.10 -11.98
C ALA A 77 -2.00 5.89 -10.98
N LEU A 78 -0.68 5.96 -11.20
CA LEU A 78 0.23 6.68 -10.32
C LEU A 78 -0.17 8.15 -10.17
N ARG A 79 -0.49 8.83 -11.28
CA ARG A 79 -0.90 10.24 -11.26
C ARG A 79 -2.15 10.46 -10.39
N ARG A 80 -3.16 9.60 -10.51
CA ARG A 80 -4.39 9.70 -9.70
C ARG A 80 -4.13 9.37 -8.23
N ILE A 81 -3.32 8.35 -7.96
CA ILE A 81 -2.95 7.99 -6.59
C ILE A 81 -2.20 9.16 -5.93
N THR A 82 -1.25 9.79 -6.62
CA THR A 82 -0.54 10.96 -6.08
C THR A 82 -1.47 12.15 -5.81
N MET A 83 -2.45 12.39 -6.69
CA MET A 83 -3.48 13.41 -6.45
C MET A 83 -4.29 13.09 -5.18
N LEU A 84 -4.79 11.86 -5.05
CA LEU A 84 -5.53 11.42 -3.86
C LEU A 84 -4.68 11.52 -2.57
N GLN A 85 -3.37 11.24 -2.63
CA GLN A 85 -2.48 11.43 -1.49
C GLN A 85 -2.41 12.89 -1.06
N GLN A 86 -2.22 13.80 -2.01
CA GLN A 86 -2.16 15.24 -1.76
C GLN A 86 -3.48 15.77 -1.17
N GLU A 87 -4.62 15.40 -1.76
CA GLU A 87 -5.94 15.76 -1.25
C GLU A 87 -6.18 15.22 0.17
N ILE A 88 -5.76 13.98 0.44
CA ILE A 88 -5.92 13.38 1.77
C ILE A 88 -5.08 14.11 2.83
N ASP A 89 -3.89 14.57 2.46
CA ASP A 89 -3.03 15.32 3.38
C ASP A 89 -3.52 16.76 3.57
N GLU A 90 -4.04 17.40 2.52
CA GLU A 90 -4.61 18.75 2.59
C GLU A 90 -5.91 18.79 3.39
N TYR A 91 -6.87 17.93 3.05
CA TYR A 91 -8.21 17.98 3.63
C TYR A 91 -8.33 17.20 4.94
N TYR A 92 -7.60 16.10 5.12
CA TYR A 92 -7.84 15.17 6.24
C TYR A 92 -6.74 15.11 7.30
N ALA A 93 -5.71 15.97 7.26
CA ALA A 93 -4.64 15.95 8.26
C ALA A 93 -5.16 16.08 9.70
N ASN A 94 -6.15 16.98 9.91
CA ASN A 94 -6.71 17.30 11.22
C ASN A 94 -8.12 16.74 11.43
N PHE A 95 -8.49 15.67 10.71
CA PHE A 95 -9.82 15.05 10.81
C PHE A 95 -9.89 14.01 11.91
N ARG A 96 -11.03 13.97 12.61
CA ARG A 96 -11.29 12.93 13.61
C ARG A 96 -11.13 11.56 12.96
N VAL A 97 -10.36 10.70 13.64
CA VAL A 97 -10.08 9.35 13.16
C VAL A 97 -11.39 8.58 13.03
N SER A 98 -11.61 7.98 11.86
CA SER A 98 -12.72 7.08 11.59
C SER A 98 -12.23 5.89 10.79
N ASN A 99 -12.97 4.78 10.82
CA ASN A 99 -12.61 3.56 10.09
C ASN A 99 -12.41 3.85 8.59
N ASN A 100 -13.38 4.52 7.96
CA ASN A 100 -13.33 4.83 6.53
C ASN A 100 -12.10 5.67 6.14
N LEU A 101 -11.72 6.64 6.99
CA LEU A 101 -10.53 7.46 6.72
C LEU A 101 -9.24 6.65 6.85
N LEU A 102 -9.13 5.79 7.87
CA LEU A 102 -7.97 4.91 8.04
C LEU A 102 -7.85 3.93 6.88
N GLU A 103 -8.95 3.33 6.46
CA GLU A 103 -8.98 2.41 5.33
C GLU A 103 -8.55 3.13 4.05
N LEU A 104 -9.11 4.30 3.74
CA LEU A 104 -8.74 5.08 2.57
C LEU A 104 -7.25 5.43 2.56
N ARG A 105 -6.72 5.97 3.66
CA ARG A 105 -5.29 6.31 3.80
C ARG A 105 -4.39 5.09 3.52
N ASN A 106 -4.72 3.95 4.12
CA ASN A 106 -3.96 2.72 3.94
C ASN A 106 -4.05 2.18 2.50
N LEU A 107 -5.25 2.18 1.91
CA LEU A 107 -5.46 1.70 0.55
C LEU A 107 -4.70 2.55 -0.47
N VAL A 108 -4.77 3.88 -0.37
CA VAL A 108 -4.04 4.79 -1.26
C VAL A 108 -2.53 4.56 -1.13
N GLN A 109 -2.02 4.43 0.10
CA GLN A 109 -0.60 4.16 0.33
C GLN A 109 -0.15 2.85 -0.31
N VAL A 110 -0.90 1.76 -0.10
CA VAL A 110 -0.56 0.44 -0.68
C VAL A 110 -0.72 0.45 -2.20
N ALA A 111 -1.72 1.15 -2.75
CA ALA A 111 -1.92 1.30 -4.18
C ALA A 111 -0.70 1.94 -4.86
N GLU A 112 -0.11 2.97 -4.24
CA GLU A 112 1.13 3.59 -4.71
C GLU A 112 2.27 2.55 -4.82
N LEU A 113 2.47 1.76 -3.77
CA LEU A 113 3.51 0.73 -3.73
C LEU A 113 3.29 -0.34 -4.81
N ILE A 114 2.05 -0.79 -5.00
CA ILE A 114 1.68 -1.76 -6.03
C ILE A 114 2.03 -1.22 -7.43
N VAL A 115 1.63 0.03 -7.72
CA VAL A 115 1.87 0.65 -9.02
C VAL A 115 3.36 0.84 -9.27
N ARG A 116 4.12 1.32 -8.28
CA ARG A 116 5.57 1.49 -8.39
C ARG A 116 6.27 0.15 -8.67
N CYS A 117 5.95 -0.90 -7.91
CA CYS A 117 6.46 -2.25 -8.16
C CYS A 117 6.10 -2.76 -9.57
N ALA A 118 4.88 -2.52 -10.04
CA ALA A 118 4.47 -2.89 -11.39
C ALA A 118 5.25 -2.11 -12.47
N MET A 119 5.48 -0.81 -12.27
CA MET A 119 6.24 0.02 -13.21
C MET A 119 7.72 -0.37 -13.28
N MET A 120 8.32 -0.86 -12.19
CA MET A 120 9.70 -1.34 -12.17
C MET A 120 9.92 -2.60 -13.01
N ARG A 121 8.90 -3.44 -13.19
CA ARG A 121 9.02 -4.72 -13.91
C ARG A 121 8.84 -4.52 -15.41
N LYS A 122 9.94 -4.67 -16.17
CA LYS A 122 9.98 -4.53 -17.65
C LYS A 122 9.93 -5.89 -18.36
N GLU A 123 9.00 -6.73 -17.92
CA GLU A 123 8.76 -8.09 -18.44
C GLU A 123 7.34 -8.55 -18.06
N SER A 124 6.85 -9.62 -18.69
CA SER A 124 5.62 -10.30 -18.27
C SER A 124 5.95 -11.64 -17.62
N ARG A 125 5.61 -11.79 -16.34
CA ARG A 125 5.92 -12.96 -15.52
C ARG A 125 4.85 -13.22 -14.47
N GLY A 126 4.28 -14.42 -14.44
CA GLY A 126 3.28 -14.83 -13.45
C GLY A 126 2.05 -13.92 -13.46
N LEU A 127 1.74 -13.30 -12.32
CA LEU A 127 0.61 -12.38 -12.14
C LEU A 127 0.87 -10.95 -12.65
N HIS A 128 2.07 -10.66 -13.14
CA HIS A 128 2.36 -9.40 -13.82
C HIS A 128 2.36 -9.63 -15.33
N PHE A 129 1.32 -9.16 -16.00
CA PHE A 129 1.19 -9.23 -17.45
C PHE A 129 1.03 -7.82 -18.03
N THR A 130 1.97 -7.43 -18.90
CA THR A 130 1.99 -6.12 -19.56
C THR A 130 2.18 -6.28 -21.06
N LEU A 131 1.38 -5.56 -21.85
CA LEU A 131 1.44 -5.64 -23.31
C LEU A 131 2.73 -5.02 -23.89
N ASP A 132 3.37 -4.11 -23.17
CA ASP A 132 4.58 -3.43 -23.65
C ASP A 132 5.84 -4.32 -23.53
N TYR A 133 5.81 -5.32 -22.63
CA TYR A 133 6.91 -6.26 -22.39
C TYR A 133 6.35 -7.68 -22.28
N PRO A 134 5.97 -8.32 -23.40
CA PRO A 134 5.27 -9.60 -23.36
C PRO A 134 6.18 -10.80 -23.01
N GLN A 135 7.50 -10.68 -23.20
CA GLN A 135 8.46 -11.73 -22.88
C GLN A 135 9.00 -11.62 -21.45
N GLN A 136 9.54 -12.74 -20.96
CA GLN A 136 10.33 -12.79 -19.72
C GLN A 136 11.77 -12.39 -19.99
N LEU A 137 12.40 -11.69 -19.04
CA LEU A 137 13.84 -11.45 -19.05
C LEU A 137 14.59 -12.71 -18.62
N ALA A 138 15.82 -12.85 -19.12
CA ALA A 138 16.71 -13.97 -18.78
C ALA A 138 17.09 -13.96 -17.29
N GLU A 139 17.36 -12.77 -16.75
CA GLU A 139 17.64 -12.56 -15.33
C GLU A 139 16.60 -11.62 -14.72
N SER A 140 16.03 -12.01 -13.58
CA SER A 140 15.00 -11.24 -12.88
C SER A 140 14.99 -11.56 -11.39
N GLY A 141 14.37 -10.69 -10.59
CA GLY A 141 14.26 -10.82 -9.14
C GLY A 141 12.99 -10.15 -8.59
N PRO A 142 12.88 -10.07 -7.25
CA PRO A 142 11.79 -9.34 -6.60
C PRO A 142 11.90 -7.84 -6.89
N SER A 143 10.75 -7.17 -6.99
CA SER A 143 10.68 -5.71 -7.02
C SER A 143 10.66 -5.21 -5.58
N ILE A 144 11.68 -4.46 -5.17
CA ILE A 144 11.86 -4.00 -3.78
C ILE A 144 11.77 -2.49 -3.74
N LEU A 145 10.92 -1.96 -2.86
CA LEU A 145 10.85 -0.53 -2.53
C LEU A 145 11.37 -0.35 -1.10
N SER A 146 12.21 0.66 -0.88
CA SER A 146 12.65 1.06 0.45
C SER A 146 12.18 2.49 0.74
N PRO A 147 11.58 2.76 1.92
CA PRO A 147 11.14 4.11 2.29
C PRO A 147 12.31 5.06 2.57
N LEU A 148 13.53 4.53 2.78
CA LEU A 148 14.73 5.32 3.06
C LEU A 148 15.41 5.83 1.79
N THR A 149 15.13 5.20 0.65
CA THR A 149 15.61 5.65 -0.66
C THR A 149 14.62 6.65 -1.25
N PRO A 150 15.06 7.85 -1.65
CA PRO A 150 14.18 8.85 -2.25
C PRO A 150 13.79 8.41 -3.67
N HIS A 151 12.74 7.59 -3.76
CA HIS A 151 11.93 7.44 -4.97
C HIS A 151 10.74 8.41 -4.96
N ILE A 152 10.67 9.24 -3.93
CA ILE A 152 9.63 10.22 -3.62
C ILE A 152 10.30 11.58 -3.81
N ASN A 153 9.91 12.30 -4.85
CA ASN A 153 10.08 13.76 -4.84
C ASN A 153 9.24 14.25 -3.65
N ARG A 154 9.91 14.80 -2.63
CA ARG A 154 9.26 15.69 -1.67
C ARG A 154 8.75 16.92 -2.40
#